data_AF-A0A8I0K8A5-F1
#
_entry.id   AF-A0A8I0K8A5-F1
#
_cell.length_a   1.000
_cell.length_b   1.000
_cell.length_c   1.000
_cell.angle_alpha   90.00
_cell.angle_beta   90.00
_cell.angle_gamma   90.00
#
_symmetry.space_group_name_H-M   'P 1'
#
loop_
_entity.id
_entity.type
_entity.pdbx_description
1 polymer ?
#
loop_
_entity_poly.entity_id
_entity_poly.type
_entity_poly.pdbx_seq_one_letter_code
_entity_poly.pdbx_strand_id
1 'polypeptide(L)'
;LSYLANVEYSFLRSIVYRDLEDYWDLEEPLYRYFQIRKKNSLEKRRIFIPHPQLVKVQKYIHQNILKFVECHENSFAYTPGISIVDAASLHTNSKWLIKLDITAFFESISEVSVYKVFRSLEFPALLSFELARICTWNSPRNRNTIPPRFKISKKTNYTVYSSTEGIELGHLPQGAPTSPSLSNLVCRELDKQLTAFSVKNELEYSR
;
A
#
# COMPACT_ATOMS: atom_id res chain seq x y z
N LEU A 1 -0.62 -19.28 7.27
CA LEU A 1 -1.51 -18.14 6.92
C LEU A 1 -2.82 -18.61 6.29
N SER A 2 -2.79 -19.53 5.31
CA SER A 2 -3.98 -20.20 4.75
C SER A 2 -4.91 -20.77 5.82
N TYR A 3 -4.34 -21.58 6.73
CA TYR A 3 -5.05 -22.15 7.87
C TYR A 3 -5.67 -21.07 8.77
N LEU A 4 -4.88 -20.05 9.15
CA LEU A 4 -5.28 -18.99 10.08
C LEU A 4 -6.40 -18.10 9.54
N ALA A 5 -6.41 -17.84 8.23
CA ALA A 5 -7.41 -17.01 7.56
C ALA A 5 -8.57 -17.83 6.94
N ASN A 6 -8.53 -19.17 7.09
CA ASN A 6 -9.46 -20.11 6.46
C ASN A 6 -9.61 -19.87 4.94
N VAL A 7 -8.48 -19.95 4.22
CA VAL A 7 -8.40 -19.84 2.77
C VAL A 7 -7.55 -20.95 2.18
N GLU A 8 -7.73 -21.22 0.90
CA GLU A 8 -6.99 -22.25 0.18
C GLU A 8 -5.50 -21.89 0.07
N TYR A 9 -4.64 -22.88 0.31
CA TYR A 9 -3.20 -22.69 0.20
C TYR A 9 -2.75 -22.43 -1.24
N SER A 10 -3.32 -23.17 -2.21
CA SER A 10 -3.10 -22.99 -3.65
C SER A 10 -3.38 -21.55 -4.08
N PHE A 11 -4.50 -20.97 -3.61
CA PHE A 11 -4.86 -19.58 -3.87
C PHE A 11 -3.83 -18.57 -3.35
N LEU A 12 -3.35 -18.73 -2.11
CA LEU A 12 -2.31 -17.84 -1.59
C LEU A 12 -0.99 -18.02 -2.35
N ARG A 13 -0.67 -19.26 -2.73
CA ARG A 13 0.56 -19.59 -3.43
C ARG A 13 0.60 -18.97 -4.83
N SER A 14 -0.51 -18.99 -5.57
CA SER A 14 -0.60 -18.35 -6.89
C SER A 14 -0.39 -16.83 -6.81
N ILE A 15 -0.95 -16.17 -5.78
CA ILE A 15 -0.71 -14.73 -5.54
C ILE A 15 0.77 -14.45 -5.29
N VAL A 16 1.40 -15.24 -4.41
CA VAL A 16 2.82 -15.09 -4.06
C VAL A 16 3.71 -15.33 -5.26
N TYR A 17 3.41 -16.31 -6.12
CA TYR A 17 4.20 -16.51 -7.34
C TYR A 17 3.94 -15.47 -8.43
N ARG A 18 2.86 -14.68 -8.31
CA ARG A 18 2.32 -13.84 -9.40
C ARG A 18 1.98 -14.68 -10.63
N ASP A 19 1.71 -15.96 -10.43
CA ASP A 19 1.37 -16.95 -11.45
C ASP A 19 -0.13 -16.89 -11.74
N LEU A 20 -0.56 -15.71 -12.19
CA LEU A 20 -1.97 -15.36 -12.39
C LEU A 20 -2.24 -15.01 -13.85
N GLU A 21 -1.38 -15.44 -14.79
CA GLU A 21 -1.67 -15.39 -16.23
C GLU A 21 -3.04 -16.05 -16.54
N ASP A 22 -3.45 -17.01 -15.71
CA ASP A 22 -4.72 -17.73 -15.82
C ASP A 22 -5.95 -17.02 -15.19
N TYR A 23 -5.80 -15.94 -14.42
CA TYR A 23 -6.92 -15.33 -13.64
C TYR A 23 -7.56 -14.09 -14.27
N TRP A 24 -7.19 -13.75 -15.51
CA TRP A 24 -7.80 -12.63 -16.22
C TRP A 24 -9.10 -13.00 -16.96
N ASP A 25 -9.17 -14.21 -17.50
CA ASP A 25 -10.36 -14.75 -18.17
C ASP A 25 -11.20 -15.65 -17.25
N LEU A 26 -10.83 -15.75 -15.97
CA LEU A 26 -11.68 -16.34 -14.96
C LEU A 26 -12.85 -15.42 -14.65
N GLU A 27 -14.02 -16.02 -14.39
CA GLU A 27 -15.22 -15.31 -13.92
C GLU A 27 -14.93 -14.42 -12.68
N GLU A 28 -13.85 -14.72 -11.94
CA GLU A 28 -13.47 -14.08 -10.68
C GLU A 28 -12.00 -13.61 -10.65
N PRO A 29 -11.68 -12.37 -11.08
CA PRO A 29 -10.31 -11.84 -11.01
C PRO A 29 -9.89 -11.55 -9.57
N LEU A 30 -8.57 -11.59 -9.29
CA LEU A 30 -8.01 -11.33 -7.95
C LEU A 30 -8.40 -9.95 -7.38
N TYR A 31 -8.48 -8.95 -8.27
CA TYR A 31 -9.02 -7.64 -7.96
C TYR A 31 -9.99 -7.21 -9.04
N ARG A 32 -11.23 -6.93 -8.65
CA ARG A 32 -12.17 -6.16 -9.45
C ARG A 32 -11.93 -4.68 -9.17
N TYR A 33 -12.23 -3.79 -10.11
CA TYR A 33 -12.20 -2.36 -9.82
C TYR A 33 -13.38 -1.64 -10.46
N PHE A 34 -13.75 -0.53 -9.84
CA PHE A 34 -14.69 0.43 -10.40
C PHE A 34 -14.11 1.83 -10.31
N GLN A 35 -14.68 2.77 -11.05
CA GLN A 35 -14.18 4.13 -11.12
C GLN A 35 -15.18 5.11 -10.51
N ILE A 36 -14.70 5.98 -9.63
CA ILE A 36 -15.47 7.08 -9.06
C ILE A 36 -14.85 8.40 -9.53
N ARG A 37 -15.65 9.40 -9.88
CA ARG A 37 -15.11 10.74 -10.17
C ARG A 37 -14.51 11.36 -8.91
N LYS A 38 -13.33 11.97 -9.04
CA LYS A 38 -12.80 12.81 -7.98
C LYS A 38 -13.71 14.03 -7.80
N LYS A 39 -13.91 14.47 -6.55
CA LYS A 39 -14.71 15.67 -6.25
C LYS A 39 -14.11 16.86 -7.03
N ASN A 40 -14.96 17.55 -7.79
CA ASN A 40 -14.59 18.72 -8.60
C ASN A 40 -13.47 18.46 -9.65
N SER A 41 -13.33 17.23 -10.16
CA SER A 41 -12.35 16.91 -11.20
C SER A 41 -12.91 15.94 -12.26
N LEU A 42 -12.42 16.08 -13.49
CA LEU A 42 -12.69 15.14 -14.59
C LEU A 42 -11.94 13.81 -14.39
N GLU A 43 -10.94 13.79 -13.52
CA GLU A 43 -10.18 12.58 -13.20
C GLU A 43 -11.00 11.56 -12.43
N LYS A 44 -10.80 10.29 -12.77
CA LYS A 44 -11.42 9.16 -12.08
C LYS A 44 -10.44 8.50 -11.14
N ARG A 45 -10.91 8.12 -9.96
CA ARG A 45 -10.20 7.29 -8.99
C ARG A 45 -10.62 5.84 -9.17
N ARG A 46 -9.65 4.94 -9.32
CA ARG A 46 -9.90 3.50 -9.33
C ARG A 46 -10.01 3.01 -7.89
N ILE A 47 -11.10 2.33 -7.58
CA ILE A 47 -11.28 1.64 -6.30
C ILE A 47 -11.24 0.16 -6.59
N PHE A 48 -10.33 -0.52 -5.90
CA PHE A 48 -10.06 -1.93 -6.05
C PHE A 48 -10.81 -2.72 -4.96
N ILE A 49 -11.46 -3.79 -5.39
CA ILE A 49 -12.18 -4.75 -4.56
C ILE A 49 -11.41 -6.07 -4.66
N PRO A 50 -10.70 -6.49 -3.59
CA PRO A 50 -10.00 -7.77 -3.58
C PRO A 50 -10.99 -8.94 -3.62
N HIS A 51 -10.54 -10.07 -4.16
CA HIS A 51 -11.26 -11.34 -4.12
C HIS A 51 -11.66 -11.70 -2.68
N PRO A 52 -12.83 -12.33 -2.41
CA PRO A 52 -13.29 -12.60 -1.05
C PRO A 52 -12.29 -13.37 -0.18
N GLN A 53 -11.58 -14.36 -0.76
CA GLN A 53 -10.51 -15.07 -0.03
C GLN A 53 -9.34 -14.13 0.33
N LEU A 54 -8.95 -13.24 -0.59
CA LEU A 54 -7.90 -12.26 -0.31
C LEU A 54 -8.33 -11.24 0.74
N VAL A 55 -9.60 -10.82 0.76
CA VAL A 55 -10.14 -9.95 1.82
C VAL A 55 -10.00 -10.61 3.20
N LYS A 56 -10.31 -11.91 3.34
CA LYS A 56 -10.16 -12.63 4.63
C LYS A 56 -8.72 -12.57 5.12
N VAL A 57 -7.77 -12.82 4.22
CA VAL A 57 -6.34 -12.83 4.50
C VAL A 57 -5.83 -11.44 4.86
N GLN A 58 -6.19 -10.41 4.09
CA GLN A 58 -5.79 -9.04 4.35
C GLN A 58 -6.39 -8.50 5.65
N LYS A 59 -7.64 -8.87 5.98
CA LYS A 59 -8.23 -8.59 7.29
C LYS A 59 -7.47 -9.28 8.42
N TYR A 60 -7.09 -10.55 8.24
CA TYR A 60 -6.29 -11.27 9.23
C TYR A 60 -4.95 -10.56 9.48
N ILE A 61 -4.22 -10.20 8.42
CA ILE A 61 -2.95 -9.47 8.51
C ILE A 61 -3.15 -8.14 9.23
N HIS A 62 -4.19 -7.37 8.87
CA HIS A 62 -4.46 -6.10 9.54
C HIS A 62 -4.75 -6.30 11.03
N GLN A 63 -5.65 -7.21 11.38
CA GLN A 63 -6.12 -7.42 12.76
C GLN A 63 -5.05 -8.00 13.68
N ASN A 64 -4.19 -8.87 13.17
CA ASN A 64 -3.23 -9.62 13.99
C ASN A 64 -1.80 -9.06 13.92
N ILE A 65 -1.49 -8.24 12.90
CA ILE A 65 -0.15 -7.70 12.71
C ILE A 65 -0.21 -6.17 12.72
N LEU A 66 -0.83 -5.57 11.71
CA LEU A 66 -0.69 -4.13 11.46
C LEU A 66 -1.37 -3.24 12.49
N LYS A 67 -2.48 -3.71 13.09
CA LYS A 67 -3.24 -2.96 14.10
C LYS A 67 -2.41 -2.61 15.34
N PHE A 68 -1.40 -3.44 15.67
CA PHE A 68 -0.57 -3.25 16.85
C PHE A 68 0.70 -2.43 16.58
N VAL A 69 0.91 -2.00 15.33
CA VAL A 69 2.10 -1.22 14.96
C VAL A 69 1.79 0.26 15.09
N GLU A 70 2.54 0.94 15.94
CA GLU A 70 2.41 2.38 16.11
C GLU A 70 2.77 3.14 14.82
N CYS A 71 1.85 4.01 14.42
CA CYS A 71 2.05 4.99 13.37
C CYS A 71 2.70 6.26 13.94
N HIS A 72 3.16 7.14 13.07
CA HIS A 72 3.69 8.44 13.49
C HIS A 72 2.58 9.28 14.17
N GLU A 73 2.90 9.98 15.25
CA GLU A 73 1.93 10.76 16.05
C GLU A 73 1.19 11.81 15.21
N ASN A 74 1.92 12.49 14.32
CA ASN A 74 1.35 13.46 13.38
C ASN A 74 0.59 12.84 12.19
N SER A 75 0.33 11.52 12.17
CA SER A 75 -0.49 10.83 11.17
C SER A 75 -1.90 10.58 11.70
N PHE A 76 -2.83 11.42 11.32
CA PHE A 76 -4.22 11.42 11.82
C PHE A 76 -5.12 10.46 11.02
N ALA A 77 -4.81 10.25 9.74
CA ALA A 77 -5.61 9.39 8.88
C ALA A 77 -5.61 7.93 9.35
N TYR A 78 -6.79 7.30 9.40
CA TYR A 78 -6.99 5.89 9.72
C TYR A 78 -6.54 5.45 11.13
N THR A 79 -6.31 6.41 12.03
CA THR A 79 -5.98 6.14 13.43
C THR A 79 -7.26 6.04 14.26
N PRO A 80 -7.50 4.94 15.00
CA PRO A 80 -8.70 4.80 15.82
C PRO A 80 -8.79 5.92 16.87
N GLY A 81 -9.97 6.52 17.01
CA GLY A 81 -10.23 7.56 18.01
C GLY A 81 -9.76 8.96 17.63
N ILE A 82 -9.12 9.13 16.46
CA ILE A 82 -8.71 10.43 15.93
C ILE A 82 -9.61 10.82 14.77
N SER A 83 -10.06 12.07 14.77
CA SER A 83 -10.93 12.64 13.73
C SER A 83 -10.18 13.61 12.83
N ILE A 84 -10.80 13.92 11.67
CA ILE A 84 -10.29 14.98 10.78
C ILE A 84 -10.30 16.36 11.44
N VAL A 85 -11.16 16.56 12.44
CA VAL A 85 -11.24 17.81 13.20
C VAL A 85 -10.01 17.95 14.10
N ASP A 86 -9.53 16.86 14.69
CA ASP A 86 -8.31 16.86 15.51
C ASP A 86 -7.07 17.22 14.68
N ALA A 87 -7.00 16.75 13.44
CA ALA A 87 -5.92 17.12 12.52
C ALA A 87 -5.94 18.62 12.17
N ALA A 88 -7.13 19.19 12.01
CA ALA A 88 -7.33 20.59 11.64
C ALA A 88 -7.16 21.55 12.82
N SER A 89 -7.50 21.10 14.04
CA SER A 89 -7.41 21.93 15.26
C SER A 89 -5.98 22.36 15.57
N LEU A 90 -4.98 21.51 15.27
CA LEU A 90 -3.56 21.81 15.36
C LEU A 90 -3.15 23.09 14.61
N HIS A 91 -3.84 23.43 13.51
CA HIS A 91 -3.46 24.53 12.62
C HIS A 91 -4.29 25.80 12.83
N THR A 92 -5.17 25.83 13.82
CA THR A 92 -6.11 26.95 14.04
C THR A 92 -5.44 28.29 14.33
N ASN A 93 -4.22 28.27 14.89
CA ASN A 93 -3.45 29.48 15.19
C ASN A 93 -2.43 29.84 14.08
N SER A 94 -2.37 29.06 13.00
CA SER A 94 -1.41 29.26 11.92
C SER A 94 -1.82 30.42 11.01
N LYS A 95 -0.91 31.37 10.78
CA LYS A 95 -1.14 32.51 9.87
C LYS A 95 -1.19 32.10 8.40
N TRP A 96 -0.41 31.07 8.05
CA TRP A 96 -0.28 30.53 6.70
C TRP A 96 -0.43 29.03 6.75
N LEU A 97 -1.11 28.46 5.76
CA LEU A 97 -1.29 27.02 5.61
C LEU A 97 -0.66 26.56 4.30
N ILE A 98 0.35 25.70 4.39
CA ILE A 98 0.97 25.04 3.23
C ILE A 98 0.34 23.68 3.06
N LYS A 99 -0.34 23.46 1.93
CA LYS A 99 -0.95 22.17 1.60
C LYS A 99 -0.09 21.42 0.59
N LEU A 100 0.29 20.20 0.95
CA LEU A 100 1.02 19.27 0.10
C LEU A 100 0.14 18.05 -0.20
N ASP A 101 0.10 17.59 -1.44
CA ASP A 101 -0.66 16.41 -1.86
C ASP A 101 0.22 15.48 -2.69
N ILE A 102 0.17 14.18 -2.41
CA ILE A 102 0.91 13.16 -3.15
C ILE A 102 0.01 12.59 -4.24
N THR A 103 0.40 12.80 -5.50
CA THR A 103 -0.32 12.26 -6.65
C THR A 103 -0.30 10.73 -6.64
N ALA A 104 -1.49 10.13 -6.75
CA ALA A 104 -1.69 8.67 -6.78
C ALA A 104 -1.00 7.97 -5.59
N PHE A 105 -1.28 8.45 -4.38
CA PHE A 105 -0.61 8.05 -3.14
C PHE A 105 -0.47 6.53 -2.96
N PHE A 106 -1.56 5.75 -3.02
CA PHE A 106 -1.49 4.30 -2.85
C PHE A 106 -0.67 3.64 -3.98
N GLU A 107 -0.91 4.06 -5.21
CA GLU A 107 -0.18 3.59 -6.39
C GLU A 107 1.28 4.06 -6.43
N SER A 108 1.69 4.97 -5.56
CA SER A 108 3.08 5.39 -5.40
C SER A 108 3.87 4.49 -4.43
N ILE A 109 3.17 3.71 -3.61
CA ILE A 109 3.78 2.83 -2.60
C ILE A 109 4.04 1.47 -3.21
N SER A 110 5.32 1.14 -3.37
CA SER A 110 5.78 -0.10 -3.99
C SER A 110 5.71 -1.32 -3.07
N GLU A 111 5.69 -2.51 -3.66
CA GLU A 111 5.91 -3.79 -2.99
C GLU A 111 7.22 -3.81 -2.18
N VAL A 112 8.28 -3.15 -2.67
CA VAL A 112 9.55 -3.03 -1.94
C VAL A 112 9.38 -2.21 -0.66
N SER A 113 8.57 -1.15 -0.70
CA SER A 113 8.26 -0.34 0.49
C SER A 113 7.48 -1.17 1.52
N VAL A 114 6.49 -1.95 1.07
CA VAL A 114 5.72 -2.85 1.93
C VAL A 114 6.59 -3.96 2.51
N TYR A 115 7.49 -4.54 1.71
CA TYR A 115 8.50 -5.50 2.17
C TYR A 115 9.35 -4.92 3.29
N LYS A 116 9.86 -3.69 3.11
CA LYS A 116 10.66 -3.00 4.13
C LYS A 116 9.88 -2.77 5.43
N VAL A 117 8.58 -2.48 5.35
CA VAL A 117 7.73 -2.39 6.55
C VAL A 117 7.74 -3.73 7.30
N PHE A 118 7.43 -4.84 6.64
CA PHE A 118 7.44 -6.15 7.32
C PHE A 118 8.83 -6.55 7.83
N ARG A 119 9.91 -6.17 7.14
CA ARG A 119 11.28 -6.37 7.64
C ARG A 119 11.57 -5.56 8.90
N SER A 120 11.04 -4.34 9.00
CA SER A 120 11.17 -3.52 10.20
C SER A 120 10.38 -4.04 11.40
N LEU A 121 9.42 -4.95 11.16
CA LEU A 121 8.67 -5.71 12.16
C LEU A 121 9.32 -7.07 12.47
N GLU A 122 10.59 -7.24 12.12
CA GLU A 122 11.41 -8.43 12.41
C GLU A 122 10.95 -9.74 11.73
N PHE A 123 10.02 -9.68 10.77
CA PHE A 123 9.65 -10.87 10.00
C PHE A 123 10.83 -11.38 9.15
N PRO A 124 11.04 -12.70 9.03
CA PRO A 124 12.03 -13.29 8.13
C PRO A 124 11.88 -12.83 6.68
N ALA A 125 12.98 -12.76 5.92
CA ALA A 125 12.98 -12.12 4.61
C ALA A 125 11.98 -12.73 3.63
N LEU A 126 11.93 -14.07 3.56
CA LEU A 126 10.96 -14.77 2.71
C LEU A 126 9.52 -14.43 3.12
N LEU A 127 9.22 -14.44 4.42
CA LEU A 127 7.87 -14.15 4.92
C LEU A 127 7.47 -12.69 4.65
N SER A 128 8.37 -11.73 4.87
CA SER A 128 8.12 -10.32 4.53
C SER A 128 7.81 -10.13 3.05
N PHE A 129 8.49 -10.89 2.19
CA PHE A 129 8.28 -10.86 0.75
C PHE A 129 6.91 -11.42 0.36
N GLU A 130 6.53 -12.58 0.91
CA GLU A 130 5.22 -13.18 0.64
C GLU A 130 4.08 -12.28 1.13
N LEU A 131 4.22 -11.71 2.34
CA LEU A 131 3.26 -10.74 2.88
C LEU A 131 3.15 -9.48 2.01
N ALA A 132 4.27 -8.97 1.51
CA ALA A 132 4.26 -7.83 0.61
C ALA A 132 3.49 -8.12 -0.69
N ARG A 133 3.68 -9.30 -1.29
CA ARG A 133 2.94 -9.71 -2.48
C ARG A 133 1.44 -9.90 -2.21
N ILE A 134 1.07 -10.48 -1.08
CA ILE A 134 -0.33 -10.62 -0.66
C ILE A 134 -1.00 -9.24 -0.45
N CYS A 135 -0.24 -8.23 -0.01
CA CYS A 135 -0.77 -6.89 0.25
C CYS A 135 -0.72 -5.95 -0.97
N THR A 136 -0.16 -6.37 -2.11
CA THR A 136 0.07 -5.49 -3.25
C THR A 136 -0.43 -6.09 -4.56
N TRP A 137 -0.80 -5.20 -5.47
CA TRP A 137 -1.38 -5.54 -6.76
C TRP A 137 -0.48 -5.04 -7.90
N ASN A 138 -0.37 -5.83 -8.96
CA ASN A 138 0.29 -5.47 -10.22
C ASN A 138 -0.74 -5.49 -11.36
N SER A 139 -0.59 -4.61 -12.35
CA SER A 139 -1.57 -4.45 -13.42
C SER A 139 -1.10 -5.14 -14.71
N PRO A 140 -1.67 -6.28 -15.11
CA PRO A 140 -1.07 -7.13 -16.13
C PRO A 140 -1.00 -6.56 -17.57
N ARG A 141 -1.68 -5.44 -17.90
CA ARG A 141 -2.01 -5.12 -19.31
C ARG A 141 -1.48 -3.82 -19.92
N ASN A 142 -0.63 -3.03 -19.27
CA ASN A 142 -0.13 -1.83 -19.94
C ASN A 142 1.32 -1.47 -19.59
N ARG A 143 2.24 -2.24 -20.17
CA ARG A 143 3.70 -2.07 -20.05
C ARG A 143 4.19 -0.68 -20.44
N ASN A 144 3.44 0.00 -21.31
CA ASN A 144 3.73 1.36 -21.78
C ASN A 144 3.28 2.45 -20.80
N THR A 145 2.45 2.14 -19.81
CA THR A 145 2.01 3.12 -18.78
C THR A 145 2.63 2.87 -17.41
N ILE A 146 3.55 1.91 -17.28
CA ILE A 146 4.26 1.67 -16.01
C ILE A 146 5.15 2.89 -15.73
N PRO A 147 4.91 3.62 -14.62
CA PRO A 147 5.77 4.74 -14.24
C PRO A 147 7.23 4.27 -14.11
N PRO A 148 8.23 5.04 -14.58
CA PRO A 148 9.64 4.63 -14.53
C PRO A 148 10.10 4.12 -13.17
N ARG A 149 9.57 4.67 -12.07
CA ARG A 149 9.84 4.25 -10.68
C ARG A 149 9.50 2.79 -10.34
N PHE A 150 8.64 2.13 -11.13
CA PHE A 150 8.26 0.74 -10.93
C PHE A 150 8.96 -0.23 -11.89
N LYS A 151 9.80 0.30 -12.81
CA LYS A 151 10.62 -0.52 -13.71
C LYS A 151 11.91 -0.89 -12.98
N ILE A 152 12.17 -2.19 -12.83
CA ILE A 152 13.46 -2.68 -12.36
C ILE A 152 14.35 -3.04 -13.56
N SER A 153 15.65 -2.80 -13.43
CA SER A 153 16.65 -3.23 -14.41
C SER A 153 16.55 -4.74 -14.69
N LYS A 154 16.67 -5.14 -15.95
CA LYS A 154 16.70 -6.57 -16.35
C LYS A 154 17.87 -7.35 -15.74
N LYS A 155 18.91 -6.67 -15.24
CA LYS A 155 20.10 -7.26 -14.59
C LYS A 155 19.94 -7.32 -13.07
N THR A 156 18.90 -7.97 -12.56
CA THR A 156 18.86 -8.30 -11.13
C THR A 156 19.16 -9.77 -10.90
N ASN A 157 19.86 -10.08 -9.81
CA ASN A 157 20.14 -11.45 -9.39
C ASN A 157 18.92 -12.13 -8.73
N TYR A 158 17.74 -11.49 -8.75
CA TYR A 158 16.53 -12.00 -8.10
C TYR A 158 15.65 -12.71 -9.12
N THR A 159 15.77 -14.04 -9.18
CA THR A 159 15.02 -14.92 -10.08
C THR A 159 13.49 -14.78 -9.94
N VAL A 160 12.99 -14.45 -8.75
CA VAL A 160 11.55 -14.28 -8.46
C VAL A 160 10.93 -13.05 -9.14
N TYR A 161 11.78 -12.16 -9.64
CA TYR A 161 11.40 -10.99 -10.42
C TYR A 161 11.84 -11.10 -11.89
N SER A 162 12.58 -12.15 -12.24
CA SER A 162 13.14 -12.37 -13.58
C SER A 162 12.08 -12.90 -14.54
N SER A 163 11.30 -12.00 -15.13
CA SER A 163 10.63 -12.30 -16.40
C SER A 163 11.53 -11.85 -17.55
N THR A 164 11.52 -12.60 -18.65
CA THR A 164 12.16 -12.25 -19.93
C THR A 164 11.67 -10.90 -20.50
N GLU A 165 10.54 -10.39 -19.99
CA GLU A 165 9.80 -9.24 -20.52
C GLU A 165 9.84 -7.99 -19.62
N GLY A 166 10.50 -8.06 -18.46
CA GLY A 166 10.67 -6.94 -17.51
C GLY A 166 9.84 -7.09 -16.24
N ILE A 167 10.40 -6.63 -15.12
CA ILE A 167 9.83 -6.79 -13.77
C ILE A 167 8.77 -5.71 -13.52
N GLU A 168 7.52 -6.11 -13.22
CA GLU A 168 6.51 -5.19 -12.70
C GLU A 168 6.37 -5.38 -11.18
N LEU A 169 6.81 -4.37 -10.42
CA LEU A 169 6.55 -4.32 -8.99
C LEU A 169 5.08 -4.02 -8.71
N GLY A 170 4.51 -4.74 -7.74
CA GLY A 170 3.19 -4.39 -7.21
C GLY A 170 3.19 -3.04 -6.49
N HIS A 171 2.00 -2.47 -6.35
CA HIS A 171 1.73 -1.28 -5.53
C HIS A 171 0.53 -1.52 -4.60
N LEU A 172 0.31 -0.65 -3.62
CA LEU A 172 -0.86 -0.76 -2.76
C LEU A 172 -2.14 -0.46 -3.55
N PRO A 173 -3.15 -1.35 -3.55
CA PRO A 173 -4.43 -1.06 -4.18
C PRO A 173 -5.29 -0.20 -3.28
N GLN A 174 -5.94 0.81 -3.86
CA GLN A 174 -6.89 1.63 -3.13
C GLN A 174 -8.19 0.85 -2.87
N GLY A 175 -8.37 0.36 -1.64
CA GLY A 175 -9.57 -0.38 -1.22
C GLY A 175 -9.27 -1.71 -0.51
N ALA A 176 -8.01 -2.18 -0.52
CA ALA A 176 -7.64 -3.35 0.27
C ALA A 176 -7.60 -3.05 1.78
N PRO A 177 -8.02 -4.00 2.65
CA PRO A 177 -8.02 -3.84 4.10
C PRO A 177 -6.66 -3.46 4.72
N THR A 178 -5.55 -3.87 4.11
CA THR A 178 -4.20 -3.58 4.62
C THR A 178 -3.63 -2.25 4.15
N SER A 179 -4.11 -1.71 3.03
CA SER A 179 -3.52 -0.53 2.38
C SER A 179 -3.46 0.70 3.28
N PRO A 180 -4.50 1.06 4.06
CA PRO A 180 -4.44 2.24 4.93
C PRO A 180 -3.30 2.16 5.95
N SER A 181 -3.24 1.08 6.75
CA SER A 181 -2.18 0.89 7.75
C SER A 181 -0.79 0.82 7.13
N LEU A 182 -0.63 0.05 6.04
CA LEU A 182 0.67 -0.04 5.37
C LEU A 182 1.11 1.32 4.82
N SER A 183 0.19 2.13 4.30
CA SER A 183 0.54 3.43 3.75
C SER A 183 1.05 4.40 4.83
N ASN A 184 0.43 4.41 6.02
CA ASN A 184 0.92 5.19 7.16
C ASN A 184 2.29 4.69 7.64
N LEU A 185 2.49 3.38 7.71
CA LEU A 185 3.77 2.81 8.14
C LEU A 185 4.91 3.10 7.16
N VAL A 186 4.62 3.13 5.85
CA VAL A 186 5.60 3.56 4.83
C VAL A 186 5.95 5.05 4.98
N CYS A 187 4.97 5.90 5.29
CA CYS A 187 5.19 7.33 5.48
C CYS A 187 5.88 7.68 6.80
N ARG A 188 6.01 6.74 7.74
CA ARG A 188 6.56 7.03 9.08
C ARG A 188 7.92 7.73 9.06
N GLU A 189 8.82 7.37 8.15
CA GLU A 189 10.13 8.03 8.04
C GLU A 189 10.03 9.44 7.43
N LEU A 190 9.15 9.62 6.45
CA LEU A 190 8.84 10.93 5.90
C LEU A 190 8.25 11.85 6.99
N ASP A 191 7.31 11.33 7.77
CA ASP A 191 6.62 12.08 8.82
C ASP A 191 7.62 12.51 9.92
N LYS A 192 8.60 11.66 10.26
CA LYS A 192 9.71 12.03 11.17
C LYS A 192 10.53 13.19 10.63
N GLN A 193 10.91 13.13 9.36
CA GLN A 193 11.71 14.19 8.72
C GLN A 193 10.94 15.51 8.63
N LEU A 194 9.67 15.45 8.26
CA LEU A 194 8.80 16.63 8.22
C LEU A 194 8.57 17.21 9.60
N THR A 195 8.36 16.37 10.62
CA THR A 195 8.23 16.81 12.01
C THR A 195 9.51 17.49 12.49
N ALA A 196 10.68 16.89 12.26
CA ALA A 196 11.96 17.50 12.63
C ALA A 196 12.21 18.83 11.90
N PHE A 197 11.86 18.91 10.61
CA PHE A 197 11.91 20.15 9.85
C PHE A 197 10.96 21.21 10.43
N SER A 198 9.74 20.82 10.78
CA SER A 198 8.74 21.73 11.33
C SER A 198 9.16 22.29 12.68
N VAL A 199 9.65 21.44 13.60
CA VAL A 199 10.19 21.87 14.89
C VAL A 199 11.35 22.87 14.71
N LYS A 200 12.26 22.59 13.77
CA LYS A 200 13.40 23.48 13.49
C LYS A 200 12.99 24.87 12.97
N ASN A 201 11.84 24.96 12.30
CA ASN A 201 11.38 26.20 11.67
C ASN A 201 10.13 26.79 12.36
N GLU A 202 9.80 26.33 13.57
CA GLU A 202 8.62 26.79 14.32
C GLU A 202 7.31 26.66 13.53
N LEU A 203 7.16 25.53 12.82
CA LEU A 203 5.97 25.17 12.06
C LEU A 203 5.21 24.05 12.77
N GLU A 204 3.90 24.01 12.53
CA GLU A 204 3.04 22.89 12.91
C GLU A 204 2.88 21.92 11.72
N TYR A 205 2.88 20.61 11.99
CA TYR A 205 2.76 19.57 10.97
C TYR A 205 1.74 18.50 11.35
N SER A 206 0.85 18.17 10.41
CA SER A 206 -0.01 16.99 10.48
C SER A 206 -0.23 16.39 9.08
N ARG A 207 -0.54 15.09 9.04
CA ARG A 207 -0.87 14.31 7.84
C ARG A 207 -2.18 13.56 7.98
#